data_AF-A0AAV5SM72-F1
#
_entry.id   AF-A0AAV5SM72-F1
#
_cell.length_a   1.000
_cell.length_b   1.000
_cell.length_c   1.000
_cell.angle_alpha   90.00
_cell.angle_beta   90.00
_cell.angle_gamma   90.00
#
_symmetry.space_group_name_H-M   'P 1'
#
loop_
_entity.id
_entity.type
_entity.pdbx_description
1 polymer ?
#
loop_
_entity_poly.entity_id
_entity_poly.type
_entity_poly.pdbx_seq_one_letter_code
_entity_poly.pdbx_strand_id
1 'polypeptide(L)'
;FLALSMKDEHKKSAMKTEYFDPRKRKLLNRLMVEMGVFTEIGHAPPTRKKHFIQMVDKGQTDLFKFIVMEIVSHSLEDIRKYMLSG
;
A
#
# COMPACT_ATOMS: atom_id res chain seq x y z
N PHE A 1 -6.80 -6.56 0.86
CA PHE A 1 -6.99 -5.15 0.47
C PHE A 1 -8.28 -4.67 1.12
N LEU A 2 -8.19 -3.80 2.12
CA LEU A 2 -9.35 -3.13 2.73
C LEU A 2 -8.89 -1.71 3.15
N ALA A 3 -9.53 -0.70 2.55
CA ALA A 3 -9.47 0.73 2.90
C ALA A 3 -10.60 1.02 3.94
N LEU A 4 -10.63 2.00 4.85
CA LEU A 4 -10.30 3.44 4.91
C LEU A 4 -10.23 3.86 6.41
N SER A 5 -9.59 4.98 6.78
CA SER A 5 -10.11 5.91 7.81
C SER A 5 -9.37 7.27 7.83
N MET A 6 -10.10 8.33 8.18
CA MET A 6 -9.91 9.73 7.77
C MET A 6 -9.55 10.68 8.93
N LYS A 7 -8.81 11.74 8.60
CA LYS A 7 -8.89 13.05 9.29
C LYS A 7 -9.48 14.17 8.40
N ASP A 8 -9.72 13.88 7.12
CA ASP A 8 -10.33 14.77 6.13
C ASP A 8 -11.31 13.94 5.29
N GLU A 9 -12.60 14.30 5.32
CA GLU A 9 -13.67 13.54 4.64
C GLU A 9 -13.49 13.45 3.13
N HIS A 10 -12.66 14.34 2.55
CA HIS A 10 -12.40 14.39 1.12
C HIS A 10 -11.10 13.70 0.71
N LYS A 11 -10.22 13.36 1.65
CA LYS A 11 -8.92 12.74 1.35
C LYS A 11 -8.95 11.24 1.59
N LYS A 12 -9.18 10.48 0.52
CA LYS A 12 -9.14 9.02 0.55
C LYS A 12 -7.71 8.50 0.35
N SER A 13 -7.39 7.40 1.02
CA SER A 13 -6.09 6.72 0.91
C SER A 13 -6.26 5.21 0.96
N ALA A 14 -5.31 4.48 0.37
CA ALA A 14 -5.31 3.03 0.35
C ALA A 14 -4.44 2.54 1.51
N MET A 15 -4.99 1.68 2.38
CA MET A 15 -4.24 1.08 3.47
C MET A 15 -4.01 -0.41 3.20
N LYS A 16 -2.77 -0.86 3.40
CA LYS A 16 -2.41 -2.28 3.37
C LYS A 16 -1.91 -2.69 4.74
N THR A 17 -2.41 -3.82 5.25
CA THR A 17 -2.10 -4.33 6.58
C THR A 17 -1.51 -5.75 6.52
N GLU A 18 -0.69 -6.09 7.51
CA GLU A 18 -0.15 -7.43 7.73
C GLU A 18 -0.27 -7.76 9.22
N TYR A 19 -1.08 -8.78 9.55
CA TYR A 19 -1.32 -9.20 10.93
C TYR A 19 -0.10 -9.88 11.53
N PHE A 20 0.09 -9.67 12.83
CA PHE A 20 0.99 -10.47 13.63
C PHE A 20 0.29 -11.80 13.98
N ASP A 21 0.84 -12.93 13.53
CA ASP A 21 0.40 -14.24 13.99
C ASP A 21 1.38 -14.75 15.06
N PRO A 22 1.08 -14.61 16.36
CA PRO A 22 1.97 -15.05 17.44
C PRO A 22 2.15 -16.58 17.47
N ARG A 23 1.28 -17.35 16.80
CA ARG A 23 1.32 -18.81 16.75
C ARG A 23 2.10 -19.34 15.55
N LYS A 24 2.22 -18.56 14.47
CA LYS A 24 3.09 -18.89 13.33
C LYS A 24 4.47 -18.27 13.54
N ARG A 25 5.44 -19.10 13.95
CA ARG A 25 6.88 -18.74 14.03
C ARG A 25 7.45 -18.10 12.76
N LYS A 26 6.78 -18.28 11.60
CA LYS A 26 7.18 -17.64 10.35
C LYS A 26 6.56 -16.24 10.29
N LEU A 27 7.27 -15.28 10.92
CA LEU A 27 7.12 -13.85 10.66
C LEU A 27 7.34 -13.59 9.17
N LEU A 28 6.28 -13.67 8.38
CA LEU A 28 6.29 -13.13 7.03
C LEU A 28 6.33 -11.62 7.21
N ASN A 29 7.54 -11.05 7.26
CA ASN A 29 7.76 -9.60 7.34
C ASN A 29 7.66 -8.97 5.94
N ARG A 30 6.69 -9.41 5.12
CA ARG A 30 6.62 -8.98 3.71
C ARG A 30 6.28 -7.50 3.65
N LEU A 31 5.39 -7.04 4.53
CA LEU A 31 5.04 -5.63 4.57
C LEU A 31 6.23 -4.75 4.99
N MET A 32 7.11 -5.25 5.87
CA MET A 32 8.35 -4.54 6.22
C MET A 32 9.31 -4.43 5.03
N VAL A 33 9.43 -5.49 4.22
CA VAL A 33 10.24 -5.45 3.00
C VAL A 33 9.66 -4.43 2.02
N GLU A 34 8.34 -4.44 1.81
CA GLU A 34 7.66 -3.45 0.97
C GLU A 34 7.85 -2.02 1.50
N MET A 35 7.72 -1.80 2.81
CA MET A 35 7.99 -0.50 3.46
C MET A 35 9.41 0.00 3.18
N GLY A 36 10.40 -0.89 3.23
CA GLY A 36 11.79 -0.58 2.90
C GLY A 36 11.93 -0.12 1.45
N VAL A 37 11.40 -0.91 0.52
CA VAL A 37 11.42 -0.58 -0.91
C VAL A 37 10.72 0.75 -1.19
N PHE A 38 9.54 1.00 -0.62
CA PHE A 38 8.83 2.27 -0.75
C PHE A 38 9.59 3.46 -0.19
N THR A 39 10.31 3.27 0.93
CA THR A 39 11.15 4.31 1.52
C THR A 39 12.28 4.70 0.56
N GLU A 40 12.97 3.72 -0.03
CA GLU A 40 14.05 3.97 -1.01
C GLU A 40 13.53 4.64 -2.29
N ILE A 41 12.38 4.20 -2.81
CA ILE A 41 11.71 4.87 -3.94
C ILE A 41 11.37 6.32 -3.58
N GLY A 42 10.91 6.57 -2.35
CA GLY A 42 10.61 7.91 -1.84
C GLY A 42 11.81 8.85 -1.86
N HIS A 43 13.01 8.34 -1.62
CA HIS A 43 14.26 9.11 -1.66
C HIS A 43 14.81 9.33 -3.09
N ALA A 44 14.37 8.56 -4.08
CA ALA A 44 14.85 8.69 -5.46
C ALA A 44 14.47 10.06 -6.09
N PRO A 45 15.21 10.52 -7.12
CA PRO A 45 14.86 11.72 -7.87
C PRO A 45 13.46 11.63 -8.49
N PRO A 46 12.70 12.75 -8.60
CA PRO A 46 11.33 12.76 -9.15
C PRO A 46 11.19 12.04 -10.50
N THR A 47 12.18 12.23 -11.39
CA THR A 47 12.21 11.60 -12.72
C THR A 47 12.22 10.08 -12.68
N ARG A 48 12.76 9.47 -11.60
CA ARG A 48 12.86 8.01 -11.42
C ARG A 48 11.70 7.41 -10.63
N LYS A 49 10.94 8.22 -9.89
CA LYS A 49 9.81 7.75 -9.05
C LYS A 49 8.42 8.13 -9.56
N LYS A 50 8.31 8.88 -10.66
CA LYS A 50 7.04 9.42 -11.20
C LYS A 50 5.95 8.39 -11.52
N HIS A 51 6.30 7.11 -11.67
CA HIS A 51 5.35 6.02 -11.96
C HIS A 51 5.13 5.07 -10.79
N PHE A 52 5.79 5.33 -9.65
CA PHE A 52 5.61 4.54 -8.45
C PHE A 52 4.55 5.19 -7.58
N ILE A 53 3.76 4.33 -6.93
CA ILE A 53 2.78 4.78 -5.96
C ILE A 53 3.48 5.37 -4.73
N GLN A 54 2.96 6.50 -4.23
CA GLN A 54 3.53 7.16 -3.07
C GLN A 54 3.02 6.54 -1.76
N MET A 55 3.96 6.17 -0.87
CA MET A 55 3.66 5.88 0.52
C MET A 55 3.52 7.20 1.30
N VAL A 56 2.34 7.41 1.87
CA VAL A 56 1.94 8.63 2.61
C VAL A 56 2.29 8.51 4.08
N ASP A 57 2.07 7.33 4.67
CA ASP A 57 2.31 7.07 6.09
C ASP A 57 2.56 5.57 6.31
N LYS A 58 3.10 5.21 7.48
CA LYS A 58 3.37 3.82 7.86
C LYS A 58 3.39 3.68 9.38
N GLY A 59 3.03 2.51 9.87
CA GLY A 59 3.06 2.26 11.31
C GLY A 59 2.81 0.81 11.68
N GLN A 60 2.71 0.60 12.99
CA GLN A 60 2.37 -0.70 13.56
C GLN A 60 1.53 -0.50 14.82
N THR A 61 0.69 -1.50 15.08
CA THR A 61 -0.06 -1.69 16.31
C THR A 61 0.36 -3.03 16.91
N ASP A 62 -0.18 -3.38 18.08
CA ASP A 62 0.02 -4.70 18.69
C ASP A 62 -0.58 -5.85 17.84
N LEU A 63 -1.47 -5.52 16.91
CA LEU A 63 -2.22 -6.50 16.11
C LEU A 63 -1.70 -6.61 14.67
N PHE A 64 -1.24 -5.51 14.08
CA PHE A 64 -0.83 -5.48 12.69
C PHE A 64 0.11 -4.32 12.36
N LYS A 65 0.89 -4.51 11.30
CA LYS A 65 1.65 -3.46 10.61
C LYS A 65 0.81 -2.88 9.48
N PHE A 66 1.02 -1.62 9.13
CA PHE A 66 0.31 -0.98 8.03
C PHE A 66 1.17 0.01 7.24
N ILE A 67 0.84 0.15 5.96
CA ILE A 67 1.26 1.27 5.11
C ILE A 67 0.03 1.96 4.56
N VAL A 68 0.11 3.28 4.44
CA VAL A 68 -0.87 4.14 3.81
C VAL A 68 -0.26 4.66 2.51
N MET A 69 -0.98 4.52 1.42
CA MET A 69 -0.58 4.90 0.08
C MET A 69 -1.64 5.82 -0.53
N GLU A 70 -1.24 6.58 -1.55
CA GLU A 70 -2.21 7.28 -2.40
C GLU A 70 -3.23 6.29 -3.00
N ILE A 71 -4.45 6.76 -3.24
CA ILE A 71 -5.41 6.00 -4.04
C ILE A 71 -5.12 6.26 -5.51
N VAL A 72 -4.92 5.16 -6.24
CA VAL A 72 -4.91 5.15 -7.70
C VAL A 72 -6.21 4.54 -8.22
N SER A 73 -6.45 4.72 -9.53
CA SER A 73 -7.62 4.16 -10.22
C SER A 73 -7.50 2.62 -10.37
N HIS A 74 -8.24 2.09 -11.31
CA HIS A 74 -8.32 0.67 -11.66
C HIS A 74 -6.95 0.08 -12.01
N SER A 75 -6.77 -1.20 -11.69
CA SER A 75 -5.61 -1.94 -12.18
C SER A 75 -5.70 -2.15 -13.70
N LEU A 76 -4.57 -2.42 -14.35
CA LEU A 76 -4.56 -2.75 -15.79
C LEU A 76 -5.41 -3.99 -16.11
N GLU A 77 -5.51 -4.93 -15.16
CA GLU A 77 -6.34 -6.12 -15.32
C GLU A 77 -7.84 -5.77 -15.30
N ASP A 78 -8.26 -4.85 -14.43
CA ASP A 78 -9.65 -4.39 -14.41
C ASP A 78 -10.01 -3.68 -15.71
N ILE A 79 -9.12 -2.83 -16.22
CA ILE A 79 -9.29 -2.16 -17.52
C ILE A 79 -9.38 -3.19 -18.64
N ARG A 80 -8.48 -4.19 -18.64
CA ARG A 80 -8.47 -5.26 -19.65
C ARG A 80 -9.78 -6.04 -19.65
N LYS A 81 -10.29 -6.43 -18.47
CA LYS A 81 -11.57 -7.12 -18.34
C LYS A 81 -12.74 -6.29 -18.88
N TYR A 82 -12.79 -5.01 -18.52
CA TYR A 82 -13.82 -4.09 -18.98
C TYR A 82 -13.83 -3.97 -20.52
N MET A 83 -12.65 -3.91 -21.15
CA MET A 83 -12.53 -3.80 -22.61
C MET A 83 -12.87 -5.10 -23.35
N LEU A 84 -12.59 -6.27 -22.75
CA LEU A 84 -12.82 -7.59 -23.36
C LEU A 84 -14.21 -8.17 -23.06
N SER A 85 -14.97 -7.58 -22.13
CA SER A 85 -16.36 -7.96 -21.84
C SER A 85 -17.38 -7.29 -22.78
N GLY A 86 -16.90 -6.57 -23.80
CA GLY A 86 -17.73 -5.96 -24.85
C GLY A 86 -18.21 -6.96 -25.90
#